data_AF-A0A060HIX4-F1
#
_entry.id   AF-A0A060HIX4-F1
#
_cell.length_a   1.000
_cell.length_b   1.000
_cell.length_c   1.000
_cell.angle_alpha   90.00
_cell.angle_beta   90.00
_cell.angle_gamma   90.00
#
_symmetry.space_group_name_H-M   'P 1'
#
loop_
_entity.id
_entity.type
_entity.pdbx_description
1 polymer ?
#
loop_
_entity_poly.entity_id
_entity_poly.type
_entity_poly.pdbx_seq_one_letter_code
_entity_poly.pdbx_strand_id
1 'polypeptide(L)'
;MEASSRQLHYKKLSEFYRNFLEIMVAVIIGQSFVQVDHIFIPFSNVLSDYRSFIDASGMLMVYFIVVSGWIGYHRSITKNPHKGKLGNARFVVDLVVVFLTYYIVSVANPESKGHFGDIFQWILPIMFGLYLLWDILKILEYREEEREEHKIRVRRMIITATFFALFIAFSFLYQYQLSFWDNPYPTTPPWNKTHFDFTFIIYTFALVFFYRGIKWPVKGKLPKPKKMKAKANAKVDIPFSDLPKEKEKNG
;
A
#
# COMPACT_ATOMS: atom_id res chain seq x y z
N MET A 1 -6.13 32.13 17.35
CA MET A 1 -5.61 32.09 15.95
C MET A 1 -4.57 30.99 15.73
N GLU A 2 -3.65 30.71 16.65
CA GLU A 2 -2.61 29.68 16.47
C GLU A 2 -3.09 28.25 16.18
N ALA A 3 -4.22 27.83 16.77
CA ALA A 3 -4.74 26.49 16.52
C ALA A 3 -5.16 26.29 15.05
N SER A 4 -5.66 27.36 14.41
CA SER A 4 -6.09 27.33 13.01
C SER A 4 -4.89 27.28 12.05
N SER A 5 -3.82 28.03 12.34
CA SER A 5 -2.60 27.99 11.51
C SER A 5 -1.90 26.63 11.57
N ARG A 6 -1.82 26.00 12.75
CA ARG A 6 -1.25 24.65 12.91
C ARG A 6 -2.05 23.59 12.14
N GLN A 7 -3.38 23.64 12.20
CA GLN A 7 -4.23 22.71 11.44
C GLN A 7 -4.06 22.84 9.93
N LEU A 8 -3.99 24.08 9.43
CA LEU A 8 -3.74 24.35 8.02
C LEU A 8 -2.36 23.82 7.57
N HIS A 9 -1.34 24.01 8.41
CA HIS A 9 0.01 23.50 8.15
C HIS A 9 0.03 21.96 8.03
N TYR A 10 -0.58 21.24 8.98
CA TYR A 10 -0.65 19.76 8.90
C TYR A 10 -1.42 19.27 7.69
N LYS A 11 -2.49 19.96 7.29
CA LYS A 11 -3.24 19.60 6.08
C LYS A 11 -2.36 19.70 4.83
N LYS A 12 -1.67 20.83 4.65
CA LYS A 12 -0.75 21.03 3.52
C LYS A 12 0.37 20.00 3.50
N LEU A 13 0.93 19.69 4.67
CA LEU A 13 2.00 18.70 4.81
C LEU A 13 1.53 17.28 4.46
N SER A 14 0.35 16.88 4.93
CA SER A 14 -0.22 15.58 4.57
C SER A 14 -0.58 15.47 3.09
N GLU A 15 -1.04 16.55 2.47
CA GLU A 15 -1.28 16.59 1.01
C GLU A 15 0.02 16.43 0.23
N PHE A 16 1.09 17.11 0.67
CA PHE A 16 2.42 16.94 0.10
C PHE A 16 2.91 15.49 0.23
N TYR A 17 2.83 14.88 1.42
CA TYR A 17 3.25 13.48 1.63
C TYR A 17 2.51 12.50 0.72
N ARG A 18 1.19 12.66 0.58
CA ARG A 18 0.39 11.82 -0.32
C ARG A 18 0.85 11.98 -1.76
N ASN A 19 0.92 13.22 -2.26
CA ASN A 19 1.26 13.49 -3.66
C ASN A 19 2.68 13.00 -3.98
N PHE A 20 3.63 13.17 -3.05
CA PHE A 20 4.99 12.68 -3.20
C PHE A 20 5.02 11.15 -3.39
N LEU A 21 4.31 10.40 -2.55
CA LEU A 21 4.26 8.94 -2.64
C LEU A 21 3.54 8.47 -3.91
N GLU A 22 2.49 9.17 -4.35
CA GLU A 22 1.81 8.88 -5.63
C GLU A 22 2.76 9.04 -6.82
N ILE A 23 3.58 10.10 -6.83
CA ILE A 23 4.61 10.31 -7.86
C ILE A 23 5.66 9.20 -7.81
N MET A 24 6.15 8.83 -6.63
CA MET A 24 7.16 7.78 -6.51
C MET A 24 6.65 6.41 -6.99
N VAL A 25 5.42 6.04 -6.63
CA VAL A 25 4.82 4.79 -7.14
C VAL A 25 4.64 4.85 -8.66
N ALA A 26 4.20 5.98 -9.22
CA ALA A 26 4.09 6.15 -10.66
C ALA A 26 5.45 6.01 -11.38
N VAL A 27 6.52 6.58 -10.80
CA VAL A 27 7.88 6.42 -11.32
C VAL A 27 8.32 4.96 -11.28
N ILE A 28 8.09 4.24 -10.17
CA ILE A 28 8.43 2.81 -10.06
C ILE A 28 7.71 1.98 -11.13
N ILE A 29 6.41 2.21 -11.33
CA ILE A 29 5.62 1.53 -12.36
C ILE A 29 6.11 1.89 -13.78
N GLY A 30 6.47 3.16 -14.00
CA GLY A 30 7.04 3.60 -15.27
C GLY A 30 8.36 2.90 -15.58
N GLN A 31 9.27 2.86 -14.62
CA GLN A 31 10.57 2.18 -14.74
C GLN A 31 10.41 0.67 -14.90
N SER A 32 9.41 0.06 -14.25
CA SER A 32 9.18 -1.38 -14.37
C SER A 32 8.76 -1.80 -15.77
N PHE A 33 8.11 -0.93 -16.57
CA PHE A 33 7.80 -1.27 -17.97
C PHE A 33 9.04 -1.54 -18.82
N VAL A 34 10.14 -0.82 -18.58
CA VAL A 34 11.41 -1.07 -19.27
C VAL A 34 11.94 -2.47 -18.95
N GLN A 35 11.74 -2.94 -17.72
CA GLN A 35 12.14 -4.29 -17.28
C GLN A 35 11.17 -5.39 -17.77
N VAL A 36 9.97 -5.02 -18.19
CA VAL A 36 8.91 -5.97 -18.56
C VAL A 36 8.88 -6.21 -20.07
N ASP A 37 9.45 -5.30 -20.86
CA ASP A 37 9.53 -5.37 -22.32
C ASP A 37 10.06 -6.72 -22.81
N HIS A 38 11.22 -7.16 -22.31
CA HIS A 38 11.84 -8.42 -22.71
C HIS A 38 11.05 -9.68 -22.28
N ILE A 39 10.15 -9.54 -21.29
CA ILE A 39 9.32 -10.64 -20.77
C ILE A 39 8.04 -10.78 -21.60
N PHE A 40 7.37 -9.67 -21.92
CA PHE A 40 6.05 -9.68 -22.54
C PHE A 40 6.05 -9.38 -24.04
N ILE A 41 7.13 -8.83 -24.60
CA ILE A 41 7.20 -8.39 -26.00
C ILE A 41 8.36 -9.12 -26.73
N PRO A 42 8.06 -9.87 -27.81
CA PRO A 42 6.72 -10.27 -28.27
C PRO A 42 6.03 -11.23 -27.30
N PHE A 43 4.69 -11.26 -27.31
CA PHE A 43 3.90 -12.11 -26.40
C PHE A 43 4.21 -13.61 -26.54
N SER A 44 4.75 -14.03 -27.68
CA SER A 44 5.28 -15.39 -27.88
C SER A 44 6.36 -15.78 -26.86
N ASN A 45 7.12 -14.82 -26.31
CA ASN A 45 8.13 -15.08 -25.28
C ASN A 45 7.50 -15.59 -23.97
N VAL A 46 6.27 -15.17 -23.64
CA VAL A 46 5.58 -15.63 -22.44
C VAL A 46 5.25 -17.13 -22.53
N LEU A 47 4.98 -17.61 -23.74
CA LEU A 47 4.54 -18.98 -24.02
C LEU A 47 5.64 -19.86 -24.62
N SER A 48 6.85 -19.32 -24.83
CA SER A 48 7.93 -20.05 -25.51
C SER A 48 8.47 -21.20 -24.66
N ASP A 49 8.52 -21.02 -23.33
CA ASP A 49 8.89 -22.07 -22.39
C ASP A 49 8.20 -21.89 -21.02
N TYR A 50 8.26 -22.94 -20.20
CA TYR A 50 7.65 -22.93 -18.87
C TYR A 50 8.30 -21.91 -17.92
N ARG A 51 9.58 -21.57 -18.12
CA ARG A 51 10.30 -20.63 -17.26
C ARG A 51 9.86 -19.19 -17.51
N SER A 52 9.75 -18.79 -18.77
CA SER A 52 9.29 -17.46 -19.17
C SER A 52 7.85 -17.23 -18.73
N PHE A 53 7.00 -18.26 -18.78
CA PHE A 53 5.65 -18.20 -18.22
C PHE A 53 5.65 -17.91 -16.71
N ILE A 54 6.57 -18.53 -15.96
CA ILE A 54 6.72 -18.29 -14.51
C ILE A 54 7.23 -16.89 -14.23
N ASP A 55 8.22 -16.43 -14.98
CA ASP A 55 8.76 -15.08 -14.83
C ASP A 55 7.68 -14.02 -15.11
N ALA A 56 6.89 -14.20 -16.18
CA ALA A 56 5.74 -13.35 -16.49
C ALA A 56 4.67 -13.38 -15.37
N SER A 57 4.39 -14.56 -14.82
CA SER A 57 3.45 -14.72 -13.69
C SER A 57 3.96 -14.03 -12.42
N GLY A 58 5.27 -14.15 -12.14
CA GLY A 58 5.94 -13.46 -11.03
C GLY A 58 5.84 -11.94 -11.16
N MET A 59 6.09 -11.41 -12.37
CA MET A 59 5.91 -9.98 -12.63
C MET A 59 4.46 -9.54 -12.46
N LEU A 60 3.49 -10.27 -13.01
CA LEU A 60 2.08 -9.95 -12.85
C LEU A 60 1.67 -9.92 -11.38
N MET A 61 2.18 -10.86 -10.57
CA MET A 61 1.97 -10.87 -9.12
C MET A 61 2.59 -9.63 -8.45
N VAL A 62 3.80 -9.24 -8.81
CA VAL A 62 4.43 -8.02 -8.29
C VAL A 62 3.62 -6.78 -8.63
N TYR A 63 3.17 -6.62 -9.87
CA TYR A 63 2.28 -5.53 -10.28
C TYR A 63 0.98 -5.53 -9.46
N PHE A 64 0.37 -6.70 -9.26
CA PHE A 64 -0.81 -6.83 -8.42
C PHE A 64 -0.55 -6.35 -6.97
N ILE A 65 0.60 -6.71 -6.38
CA ILE A 65 1.00 -6.24 -5.05
C ILE A 65 1.17 -4.72 -5.02
N VAL A 66 1.89 -4.15 -5.99
CA VAL A 66 2.18 -2.72 -6.09
C VAL A 66 0.88 -1.92 -6.23
N VAL A 67 0.07 -2.25 -7.24
CA VAL A 67 -1.17 -1.51 -7.56
C VAL A 67 -2.19 -1.65 -6.44
N SER A 68 -2.41 -2.87 -5.92
CA SER A 68 -3.33 -3.07 -4.79
C SER A 68 -2.84 -2.40 -3.50
N GLY A 69 -1.51 -2.34 -3.31
CA GLY A 69 -0.85 -1.60 -2.23
C GLY A 69 -1.15 -0.11 -2.31
N TRP A 70 -0.91 0.49 -3.48
CA TRP A 70 -1.20 1.89 -3.74
C TRP A 70 -2.68 2.25 -3.55
N ILE A 71 -3.61 1.45 -4.08
CA ILE A 71 -5.06 1.65 -3.87
C ILE A 71 -5.40 1.61 -2.37
N GLY A 72 -4.85 0.63 -1.65
CA GLY A 72 -5.03 0.50 -0.20
C GLY A 72 -4.49 1.71 0.57
N TYR A 73 -3.31 2.19 0.19
CA TYR A 73 -2.67 3.38 0.74
C TYR A 73 -3.52 4.63 0.49
N HIS A 74 -3.89 4.91 -0.77
CA HIS A 74 -4.68 6.07 -1.17
C HIS A 74 -6.00 6.14 -0.41
N ARG A 75 -6.73 5.02 -0.29
CA ARG A 75 -7.96 4.95 0.53
C ARG A 75 -7.70 5.23 2.00
N SER A 76 -6.60 4.70 2.54
CA SER A 76 -6.27 4.84 3.96
C SER A 76 -5.89 6.27 4.33
N ILE A 77 -5.11 6.94 3.47
CA ILE A 77 -4.62 8.30 3.71
C ILE A 77 -5.67 9.38 3.45
N THR A 78 -6.52 9.20 2.42
CA THR A 78 -7.66 10.08 2.20
C THR A 78 -8.62 10.07 3.38
N LYS A 79 -8.77 8.92 4.06
CA LYS A 79 -9.59 8.84 5.28
C LYS A 79 -8.85 9.37 6.53
N ASN A 80 -7.56 9.08 6.68
CA ASN A 80 -6.78 9.39 7.89
C ASN A 80 -5.45 10.04 7.47
N PRO A 81 -5.47 11.34 7.14
CA PRO A 81 -4.26 12.07 6.73
C PRO A 81 -3.19 12.04 7.83
N HIS A 82 -1.95 12.34 7.52
CA HIS A 82 -0.88 12.40 8.53
C HIS A 82 -1.08 13.63 9.43
N LYS A 83 -0.93 13.45 10.75
CA LYS A 83 -1.07 14.50 11.77
C LYS A 83 0.06 14.42 12.79
N GLY A 84 0.66 15.57 13.09
CA GLY A 84 1.67 15.69 14.15
C GLY A 84 2.91 14.83 13.93
N LYS A 85 3.62 14.54 15.03
CA LYS A 85 4.88 13.78 15.02
C LYS A 85 4.70 12.33 14.56
N LEU A 86 3.62 11.67 14.96
CA LEU A 86 3.31 10.30 14.54
C LEU A 86 2.97 10.21 13.05
N GLY A 87 2.33 11.25 12.50
CA GLY A 87 2.14 11.40 11.06
C GLY A 87 3.47 11.42 10.30
N ASN A 88 4.48 12.13 10.79
CA ASN A 88 5.81 12.13 10.18
C ASN A 88 6.48 10.75 10.25
N ALA A 89 6.37 10.04 11.38
CA ALA A 89 6.89 8.68 11.51
C ALA A 89 6.21 7.71 10.52
N ARG A 90 4.88 7.83 10.33
CA ARG A 90 4.14 7.06 9.32
C ARG A 90 4.65 7.35 7.91
N PHE A 91 4.93 8.61 7.59
CA PHE A 91 5.51 8.98 6.28
C PHE A 91 6.87 8.32 6.05
N VAL A 92 7.75 8.25 7.06
CA VAL A 92 9.01 7.51 6.95
C VAL A 92 8.76 6.03 6.65
N VAL A 93 7.81 5.39 7.35
CA VAL A 93 7.42 4.01 7.05
C VAL A 93 6.90 3.87 5.61
N ASP A 94 6.10 4.82 5.13
CA ASP A 94 5.61 4.84 3.76
C ASP A 94 6.76 4.88 2.73
N LEU A 95 7.81 5.68 2.99
CA LEU A 95 9.01 5.74 2.14
C LEU A 95 9.75 4.40 2.09
N VAL A 96 9.91 3.73 3.25
CA VAL A 96 10.55 2.41 3.31
C VAL A 96 9.71 1.38 2.55
N VAL A 97 8.39 1.41 2.65
CA VAL A 97 7.49 0.54 1.87
C VAL A 97 7.65 0.79 0.37
N VAL A 98 7.72 2.05 -0.06
CA VAL A 98 7.93 2.41 -1.48
C VAL A 98 9.30 1.92 -1.96
N PHE A 99 10.34 2.04 -1.13
CA PHE A 99 11.65 1.50 -1.43
C PHE A 99 11.62 -0.03 -1.60
N LEU A 100 10.94 -0.77 -0.71
CA LEU A 100 10.75 -2.22 -0.87
C LEU A 100 9.93 -2.57 -2.11
N THR A 101 9.00 -1.69 -2.51
CA THR A 101 8.20 -1.86 -3.73
C THR A 101 9.07 -1.71 -4.98
N TYR A 102 10.00 -0.76 -4.99
CA TYR A 102 11.03 -0.67 -6.02
C TYR A 102 11.92 -1.92 -6.04
N TYR A 103 12.32 -2.38 -4.85
CA TYR A 103 13.21 -3.53 -4.72
C TYR A 103 12.58 -4.84 -5.22
N ILE A 104 11.31 -5.11 -4.88
CA ILE A 104 10.60 -6.31 -5.35
C ILE A 104 10.42 -6.32 -6.87
N VAL A 105 10.18 -5.15 -7.47
CA VAL A 105 10.13 -4.98 -8.93
C VAL A 105 11.50 -5.30 -9.54
N SER A 106 12.57 -4.74 -8.98
CA SER A 106 13.93 -4.88 -9.51
C SER A 106 14.46 -6.33 -9.43
N VAL A 107 14.11 -7.06 -8.37
CA VAL A 107 14.49 -8.46 -8.18
C VAL A 107 13.65 -9.41 -9.05
N ALA A 108 12.44 -9.01 -9.47
CA ALA A 108 11.62 -9.78 -10.39
C ALA A 108 12.15 -9.76 -11.84
N ASN A 109 13.16 -8.95 -12.15
CA ASN A 109 13.85 -8.98 -13.43
C ASN A 109 14.61 -10.31 -13.61
N PRO A 110 14.40 -11.03 -14.72
CA PRO A 110 15.17 -12.21 -15.12
C PRO A 110 16.69 -12.13 -15.00
N GLU A 111 17.29 -10.97 -15.21
CA GLU A 111 18.74 -10.80 -15.10
C GLU A 111 19.24 -10.89 -13.65
N SER A 112 18.35 -10.65 -12.68
CA SER A 112 18.63 -10.70 -11.23
C SER A 112 18.35 -12.08 -10.60
N LYS A 113 18.07 -13.12 -11.42
CA LYS A 113 17.51 -14.42 -11.02
C LYS A 113 18.28 -15.20 -9.94
N GLY A 114 19.59 -14.97 -9.79
CA GLY A 114 20.37 -15.59 -8.72
C GLY A 114 19.85 -15.26 -7.31
N HIS A 115 19.15 -14.13 -7.15
CA HIS A 115 18.68 -13.64 -5.85
C HIS A 115 17.16 -13.75 -5.64
N PHE A 116 16.42 -14.24 -6.64
CA PHE A 116 14.97 -14.37 -6.54
C PHE A 116 14.56 -15.36 -5.45
N GLY A 117 15.24 -16.51 -5.32
CA GLY A 117 14.91 -17.47 -4.25
C GLY A 117 15.24 -16.93 -2.86
N ASP A 118 16.43 -16.36 -2.70
CA ASP A 118 16.98 -16.09 -1.37
C ASP A 118 16.33 -14.88 -0.70
N ILE A 119 16.14 -13.78 -1.45
CA ILE A 119 15.74 -12.50 -0.87
C ILE A 119 14.24 -12.25 -1.05
N PHE A 120 13.66 -12.65 -2.18
CA PHE A 120 12.27 -12.34 -2.51
C PHE A 120 11.27 -12.83 -1.45
N GLN A 121 11.50 -14.05 -0.96
CA GLN A 121 10.67 -14.65 0.08
C GLN A 121 10.62 -13.81 1.37
N TRP A 122 11.65 -13.04 1.68
CA TRP A 122 11.71 -12.22 2.90
C TRP A 122 11.12 -10.82 2.72
N ILE A 123 11.04 -10.32 1.48
CA ILE A 123 10.48 -9.00 1.21
C ILE A 123 9.03 -8.91 1.69
N LEU A 124 8.21 -9.93 1.45
CA LEU A 124 6.79 -9.92 1.83
C LEU A 124 6.55 -9.87 3.34
N PRO A 125 7.18 -10.75 4.16
CA PRO A 125 7.17 -10.58 5.62
C PRO A 125 7.59 -9.17 6.05
N ILE A 126 8.67 -8.62 5.51
CA ILE A 126 9.16 -7.29 5.87
C ILE A 126 8.11 -6.22 5.52
N MET A 127 7.54 -6.26 4.31
CA MET A 127 6.48 -5.34 3.90
C MET A 127 5.24 -5.43 4.81
N PHE A 128 4.82 -6.63 5.18
CA PHE A 128 3.70 -6.82 6.11
C PHE A 128 4.02 -6.39 7.54
N GLY A 129 5.27 -6.55 7.98
CA GLY A 129 5.76 -6.00 9.25
C GLY A 129 5.72 -4.48 9.26
N LEU A 130 6.10 -3.83 8.17
CA LEU A 130 5.97 -2.37 8.02
C LEU A 130 4.51 -1.93 7.96
N TYR A 131 3.62 -2.67 7.29
CA TYR A 131 2.19 -2.40 7.34
C TYR A 131 1.60 -2.54 8.75
N LEU A 132 2.09 -3.50 9.53
CA LEU A 132 1.69 -3.66 10.92
C LEU A 132 2.17 -2.48 11.78
N LEU A 133 3.44 -2.09 11.64
CA LEU A 133 4.00 -0.90 12.28
C LEU A 133 3.21 0.36 11.91
N TRP A 134 2.85 0.50 10.64
CA TRP A 134 2.03 1.59 10.14
C TRP A 134 0.63 1.62 10.78
N ASP A 135 -0.02 0.45 10.89
CA ASP A 135 -1.33 0.31 11.54
C ASP A 135 -1.24 0.65 13.06
N ILE A 136 -0.14 0.26 13.73
CA ILE A 136 0.13 0.63 15.14
C ILE A 136 0.29 2.14 15.29
N LEU A 137 1.15 2.77 14.47
CA LEU A 137 1.36 4.23 14.51
C LEU A 137 0.05 4.99 14.28
N LYS A 138 -0.78 4.50 13.35
CA LYS A 138 -2.10 5.07 13.09
C LYS A 138 -3.06 4.93 14.27
N ILE A 139 -3.05 3.82 14.99
CA ILE A 139 -3.87 3.64 16.20
C ILE A 139 -3.44 4.64 17.28
N LEU A 140 -2.13 4.82 17.47
CA LEU A 140 -1.58 5.75 18.45
C LEU A 140 -1.88 7.22 18.11
N GLU A 141 -1.75 7.59 16.84
CA GLU A 141 -2.02 8.94 16.35
C GLU A 141 -3.48 9.36 16.55
N TYR A 142 -4.40 8.40 16.47
CA TYR A 142 -5.83 8.62 16.49
C TYR A 142 -6.51 7.98 17.70
N ARG A 143 -5.82 7.94 18.84
CA ARG A 143 -6.31 7.30 20.07
C ARG A 143 -7.56 7.96 20.65
N GLU A 144 -7.72 9.27 20.44
CA GLU A 144 -8.78 10.09 21.05
C GLU A 144 -10.08 10.14 20.24
N GLU A 145 -10.14 9.49 19.07
CA GLU A 145 -11.36 9.44 18.25
C GLU A 145 -12.39 8.43 18.77
N GLU A 146 -13.59 8.44 18.19
CA GLU A 146 -14.71 7.61 18.64
C GLU A 146 -14.36 6.13 18.80
N ARG A 147 -14.87 5.51 19.88
CA ARG A 147 -14.60 4.11 20.26
C ARG A 147 -14.85 3.11 19.12
N GLU A 148 -15.86 3.36 18.28
CA GLU A 148 -16.19 2.51 17.13
C GLU A 148 -15.13 2.58 16.02
N GLU A 149 -14.53 3.74 15.76
CA GLU A 149 -13.43 3.84 14.80
C GLU A 149 -12.17 3.15 15.32
N HIS A 150 -11.91 3.26 16.62
CA HIS A 150 -10.80 2.57 17.27
C HIS A 150 -10.91 1.05 17.10
N LYS A 151 -12.08 0.45 17.39
CA LYS A 151 -12.33 -0.99 17.16
C LYS A 151 -12.05 -1.42 15.73
N ILE A 152 -12.43 -0.59 14.75
CA ILE A 152 -12.20 -0.87 13.33
C ILE A 152 -10.72 -0.85 12.99
N ARG A 153 -9.94 0.11 13.53
CA ARG A 153 -8.49 0.15 13.34
C ARG A 153 -7.81 -1.07 13.94
N VAL A 154 -8.19 -1.47 15.16
CA VAL A 154 -7.68 -2.68 15.81
C VAL A 154 -8.00 -3.94 15.00
N ARG A 155 -9.24 -4.09 14.50
CA ARG A 155 -9.60 -5.23 13.63
C ARG A 155 -8.73 -5.28 12.37
N ARG A 156 -8.49 -4.12 11.74
CA ARG A 156 -7.61 -4.05 10.55
C ARG A 156 -6.17 -4.41 10.89
N MET A 157 -5.65 -3.98 12.05
CA MET A 157 -4.33 -4.35 12.55
C MET A 157 -4.23 -5.86 12.80
N ILE A 158 -5.25 -6.48 13.40
CA ILE A 158 -5.30 -7.94 13.62
C ILE A 158 -5.22 -8.68 12.28
N ILE A 159 -6.00 -8.25 11.28
CA ILE A 159 -5.92 -8.83 9.93
C ILE A 159 -4.49 -8.72 9.39
N THR A 160 -3.85 -7.55 9.49
CA THR A 160 -2.44 -7.37 9.06
C THR A 160 -1.50 -8.29 9.82
N ALA A 161 -1.65 -8.42 11.13
CA ALA A 161 -0.83 -9.27 11.98
C ALA A 161 -0.98 -10.76 11.63
N THR A 162 -2.20 -11.22 11.35
CA THR A 162 -2.46 -12.59 10.90
C THR A 162 -1.74 -12.87 9.59
N PHE A 163 -1.87 -11.99 8.59
CA PHE A 163 -1.18 -12.17 7.31
C PHE A 163 0.34 -12.03 7.43
N PHE A 164 0.84 -11.14 8.30
CA PHE A 164 2.27 -11.06 8.62
C PHE A 164 2.80 -12.39 9.16
N ALA A 165 2.11 -13.01 10.11
CA ALA A 165 2.48 -14.33 10.64
C ALA A 165 2.40 -15.43 9.57
N LEU A 166 1.37 -15.40 8.70
CA LEU A 166 1.26 -16.33 7.57
C LEU A 166 2.42 -16.18 6.59
N PHE A 167 2.82 -14.94 6.24
CA PHE A 167 3.97 -14.72 5.37
C PHE A 167 5.28 -15.16 6.01
N ILE A 168 5.49 -14.93 7.32
CA ILE A 168 6.66 -15.47 8.02
C ILE A 168 6.69 -17.00 7.91
N ALA A 169 5.60 -17.67 8.26
CA ALA A 169 5.52 -19.13 8.18
C ALA A 169 5.76 -19.64 6.75
N PHE A 170 5.19 -18.95 5.77
CA PHE A 170 5.34 -19.29 4.36
C PHE A 170 6.77 -19.09 3.85
N SER A 171 7.48 -18.04 4.27
CA SER A 171 8.90 -17.82 3.96
C SER A 171 9.78 -18.89 4.59
N PHE A 172 9.55 -19.26 5.85
CA PHE A 172 10.29 -20.38 6.46
C PHE A 172 10.03 -21.71 5.76
N LEU A 173 8.80 -21.96 5.32
CA LEU A 173 8.47 -23.15 4.54
C LEU A 173 9.21 -23.16 3.19
N TYR A 174 9.24 -22.03 2.49
CA TYR A 174 9.98 -21.89 1.24
C TYR A 174 11.49 -22.08 1.44
N GLN A 175 12.08 -21.45 2.46
CA GLN A 175 13.48 -21.65 2.81
C GLN A 175 13.81 -23.11 3.16
N TYR A 176 12.95 -23.77 3.94
CA TYR A 176 13.12 -25.19 4.28
C TYR A 176 13.14 -26.07 3.03
N GLN A 177 12.26 -25.78 2.06
CA GLN A 177 12.20 -26.50 0.79
C GLN A 177 13.39 -26.20 -0.12
N LEU A 178 13.88 -24.95 -0.16
CA LEU A 178 15.12 -24.60 -0.86
C LEU A 178 16.32 -25.38 -0.30
N SER A 179 16.49 -25.39 1.03
CA SER A 179 17.59 -26.13 1.69
C SER A 179 17.55 -27.64 1.38
N PHE A 180 16.37 -28.19 1.11
CA PHE A 180 16.22 -29.59 0.72
C PHE A 180 16.68 -29.83 -0.73
N TRP A 181 16.51 -28.86 -1.63
CA TRP A 181 16.95 -28.92 -3.04
C TRP A 181 18.42 -28.60 -3.26
N ASP A 182 19.01 -27.76 -2.42
CA ASP A 182 20.45 -27.47 -2.49
C ASP A 182 21.31 -28.58 -1.86
N ASN A 183 20.68 -29.65 -1.34
CA ASN A 183 21.39 -30.81 -0.81
C ASN A 183 22.02 -31.63 -1.96
N PRO A 184 23.34 -31.88 -1.94
CA PRO A 184 24.05 -32.62 -2.99
C PRO A 184 23.60 -34.08 -3.16
N TYR A 185 22.82 -34.63 -2.23
CA TYR A 185 22.29 -35.99 -2.29
C TYR A 185 20.75 -36.00 -2.18
N PRO A 186 20.00 -35.62 -3.23
CA PRO A 186 18.55 -35.61 -3.19
C PRO A 186 18.00 -37.04 -3.09
N THR A 187 17.31 -37.34 -1.99
CA THR A 187 16.74 -38.68 -1.70
C THR A 187 15.32 -38.88 -2.25
N THR A 188 14.72 -37.85 -2.85
CA THR A 188 13.37 -37.88 -3.41
C THR A 188 13.37 -37.53 -4.90
N PRO A 189 12.34 -37.93 -5.67
CA PRO A 189 12.25 -37.58 -7.08
C PRO A 189 12.36 -36.05 -7.24
N PRO A 190 13.09 -35.56 -8.26
CA PRO A 190 13.28 -34.14 -8.48
C PRO A 190 11.95 -33.53 -8.90
N TRP A 191 11.12 -33.14 -7.92
CA TRP A 191 10.10 -32.15 -8.17
C TRP A 191 10.84 -30.91 -8.65
N ASN A 192 10.70 -30.61 -9.93
CA ASN A 192 11.42 -29.53 -10.59
C ASN A 192 11.22 -28.25 -9.78
N LYS A 193 12.30 -27.65 -9.26
CA LYS A 193 12.32 -26.36 -8.51
C LYS A 193 11.39 -25.32 -9.12
N THR A 194 11.30 -25.33 -10.44
CA THR A 194 10.42 -24.53 -11.27
C THR A 194 8.92 -24.66 -10.91
N HIS A 195 8.40 -25.86 -10.66
CA HIS A 195 7.01 -26.06 -10.21
C HIS A 195 6.76 -25.50 -8.82
N PHE A 196 7.78 -25.58 -7.95
CA PHE A 196 7.69 -25.05 -6.60
C PHE A 196 7.67 -23.52 -6.61
N ASP A 197 8.53 -22.87 -7.40
CA ASP A 197 8.50 -21.42 -7.64
C ASP A 197 7.12 -20.96 -8.15
N PHE A 198 6.55 -21.69 -9.11
CA PHE A 198 5.23 -21.37 -9.65
C PHE A 198 4.13 -21.50 -8.60
N THR A 199 4.17 -22.56 -7.80
CA THR A 199 3.22 -22.80 -6.70
C THR A 199 3.33 -21.70 -5.64
N PHE A 200 4.55 -21.27 -5.32
CA PHE A 200 4.82 -20.16 -4.40
C PHE A 200 4.22 -18.84 -4.91
N ILE A 201 4.36 -18.54 -6.21
CA ILE A 201 3.74 -17.37 -6.85
C ILE A 201 2.22 -17.43 -6.73
N ILE A 202 1.59 -18.57 -7.04
CA ILE A 202 0.14 -18.73 -6.94
C ILE A 202 -0.35 -18.50 -5.50
N TYR A 203 0.27 -19.15 -4.51
CA TYR A 203 -0.13 -18.99 -3.12
C TYR A 203 0.09 -17.57 -2.61
N THR A 204 1.20 -16.94 -2.98
CA THR A 204 1.47 -15.54 -2.67
C THR A 204 0.39 -14.63 -3.25
N PHE A 205 0.07 -14.79 -4.54
CA PHE A 205 -0.98 -14.04 -5.20
C PHE A 205 -2.32 -14.21 -4.49
N ALA A 206 -2.70 -15.44 -4.19
CA ALA A 206 -3.94 -15.77 -3.48
C ALA A 206 -3.97 -15.13 -2.08
N LEU A 207 -2.90 -15.25 -1.29
CA LEU A 207 -2.80 -14.64 0.04
C LEU A 207 -2.94 -13.13 -0.01
N VAL A 208 -2.24 -12.46 -0.93
CA VAL A 208 -2.38 -11.00 -1.10
C VAL A 208 -3.80 -10.65 -1.53
N PHE A 209 -4.40 -11.40 -2.46
CA PHE A 209 -5.77 -11.18 -2.91
C PHE A 209 -6.77 -11.31 -1.74
N PHE A 210 -6.70 -12.38 -0.95
CA PHE A 210 -7.54 -12.58 0.23
C PHE A 210 -7.32 -11.49 1.28
N TYR A 211 -6.07 -11.10 1.55
CA TYR A 211 -5.75 -10.00 2.44
C TYR A 211 -6.45 -8.71 2.02
N ARG A 212 -6.39 -8.36 0.73
CA ARG A 212 -7.07 -7.17 0.20
C ARG A 212 -8.59 -7.29 0.30
N GLY A 213 -9.13 -8.46 -0.08
CA GLY A 213 -10.55 -8.79 -0.03
C GLY A 213 -11.13 -8.71 1.39
N ILE A 214 -10.37 -9.10 2.42
CA ILE A 214 -10.81 -9.02 3.82
C ILE A 214 -10.58 -7.62 4.41
N LYS A 215 -9.45 -6.96 4.09
CA LYS A 215 -9.07 -5.67 4.72
C LYS A 215 -9.84 -4.47 4.15
N TRP A 216 -10.18 -4.45 2.86
CA TRP A 216 -10.85 -3.30 2.24
C TRP A 216 -12.32 -3.09 2.65
N PRO A 217 -13.16 -4.12 2.80
CA PRO A 217 -14.58 -3.96 3.16
C PRO A 217 -14.81 -3.52 4.59
N VAL A 218 -13.77 -3.42 5.43
CA VAL A 218 -13.87 -2.93 6.80
C VAL A 218 -14.18 -1.42 6.78
N LYS A 219 -15.42 -1.08 6.42
CA LYS A 219 -15.95 0.27 6.38
C LYS A 219 -16.16 0.74 7.82
N GLY A 220 -15.43 1.79 8.21
CA GLY A 220 -15.94 2.67 9.25
C GLY A 220 -17.13 3.42 8.70
N LYS A 221 -18.17 3.60 9.52
CA LYS A 221 -19.23 4.57 9.20
C LYS A 221 -18.53 5.84 8.73
N LEU A 222 -18.82 6.29 7.51
CA LEU A 222 -18.38 7.63 7.12
C LEU A 222 -18.87 8.57 8.21
N PRO A 223 -18.03 9.50 8.70
CA PRO A 223 -18.48 10.46 9.70
C PRO A 223 -19.77 11.06 9.14
N LYS A 224 -20.91 10.80 9.82
CA LYS A 224 -22.17 11.43 9.43
C LYS A 224 -21.84 12.92 9.34
N PRO A 225 -22.15 13.61 8.23
CA PRO A 225 -21.87 15.04 8.12
C PRO A 225 -22.39 15.63 9.41
N LYS A 226 -21.47 16.14 10.24
CA LYS A 226 -21.80 16.68 11.55
C LYS A 226 -22.85 17.70 11.19
N LYS A 227 -24.12 17.44 11.52
CA LYS A 227 -25.19 18.42 11.28
C LYS A 227 -24.66 19.62 12.04
N MET A 228 -24.04 20.55 11.30
CA MET A 228 -23.81 21.87 11.82
C MET A 228 -25.22 22.23 12.18
N LYS A 229 -25.51 22.24 13.49
CA LYS A 229 -26.63 22.98 13.99
C LYS A 229 -26.29 24.37 13.50
N ALA A 230 -26.74 24.68 12.29
CA ALA A 230 -26.84 26.03 11.81
C ALA A 230 -27.58 26.66 12.97
N LYS A 231 -26.86 27.46 13.75
CA LYS A 231 -27.48 28.48 14.55
C LYS A 231 -28.09 29.43 13.52
N ALA A 232 -29.19 28.98 12.90
CA ALA A 232 -30.18 29.81 12.28
C ALA A 232 -30.84 30.53 13.45
N ASN A 233 -30.12 31.53 13.97
CA ASN A 233 -30.53 32.53 14.94
C ASN A 233 -29.41 33.57 14.99
N ALA A 234 -29.09 34.11 13.81
CA ALA A 234 -28.60 35.47 13.68
C ALA A 234 -29.36 36.01 12.46
N LYS A 235 -30.59 36.43 12.73
CA LYS A 235 -31.30 37.41 11.91
C LYS A 235 -30.44 38.67 11.99
N VAL A 236 -29.41 38.75 11.15
CA VAL A 236 -28.70 40.02 10.95
C VAL A 236 -29.64 40.79 10.05
N ASP A 237 -30.52 41.59 10.67
CA ASP A 237 -31.24 42.63 9.98
C ASP A 237 -30.17 43.60 9.47
N ILE A 238 -29.67 43.37 8.26
CA ILE A 238 -28.81 44.33 7.56
C ILE A 238 -29.78 45.41 7.06
N PRO A 239 -29.73 46.64 7.59
CA PRO A 239 -30.53 47.72 7.08
C PRO A 239 -30.16 47.94 5.61
N PHE A 240 -31.17 47.95 4.74
CA PHE A 240 -31.05 48.09 3.29
C PHE A 240 -30.48 49.46 2.85
N SER A 241 -30.12 50.33 3.80
CA SER A 241 -29.62 51.70 3.55
C SER A 241 -28.17 51.78 3.09
N ASP A 242 -27.38 50.73 3.28
CA ASP A 242 -25.92 50.80 3.09
C ASP A 242 -25.42 50.16 1.79
N LEU A 243 -26.33 49.87 0.85
CA LEU A 243 -25.93 49.41 -0.48
C LEU A 243 -25.30 50.57 -1.27
N PRO A 244 -24.02 50.46 -1.70
CA PRO A 244 -23.37 51.50 -2.46
C PRO A 244 -24.08 51.64 -3.82
N LYS A 245 -24.57 52.85 -4.09
CA LYS A 245 -25.15 53.22 -5.38
C LYS A 245 -24.11 52.96 -6.47
N GLU A 246 -24.46 52.07 -7.38
CA GLU A 246 -23.70 51.72 -8.57
C GLU A 246 -23.45 53.01 -9.38
N LYS A 247 -22.18 53.42 -9.47
CA LYS A 247 -21.79 54.53 -10.34
C LYS A 247 -21.80 54.01 -11.77
N GLU A 248 -22.82 54.40 -12.52
CA GLU A 248 -22.82 54.39 -13.99
C GLU A 248 -21.51 55.02 -14.49
N LYS A 249 -20.65 54.19 -15.09
CA LYS A 249 -19.55 54.68 -15.92
C LYS A 249 -20.08 54.80 -17.34
N ASN A 250 -20.40 56.03 -17.71
CA ASN A 250 -20.39 56.47 -19.11
C ASN A 250 -18.94 56.52 -19.60
N GLY A 251 -18.66 55.86 -20.71
CA GLY A 251 -17.38 55.83 -21.41
C GLY A 251 -17.40 54.80 -22.52
#